data_AF-A0A6I3LSP6-F1
#
_entry.id   AF-A0A6I3LSP6-F1
#
_cell.length_a   1.000
_cell.length_b   1.000
_cell.length_c   1.000
_cell.angle_alpha   90.00
_cell.angle_beta   90.00
_cell.angle_gamma   90.00
#
_symmetry.space_group_name_H-M   'P 1'
#
loop_
_entity.id
_entity.type
_entity.pdbx_description
1 polymer ?
#
loop_
_entity_poly.entity_id
_entity_poly.type
_entity_poly.pdbx_seq_one_letter_code
_entity_poly.pdbx_strand_id
1 'polypeptide(L)'
;MTEKEIRNNFFKNLMIGLIYPAVLGNIIYIILSVVKDHSNISDFNSKFAILLTTTIFYLCDYLYIYFTKSFKIWMFFLDILFVIILFLTYQEIHISIDQTDSALSANIFNILCYYLVFITLYFFWDLFECKNTSDTVEKLMYKRILIWEMLSGGLLIANIFLHYFDNILLSYKNIISIASIVIITISFCVVNFWKYKFWMQYEKEKENEKNNKMAPSGMLTPAEENITSTLK
;
A
#
# COMPACT_ATOMS: atom_id res chain seq x y z
N MET A 1 -3.68 29.64 4.20
CA MET A 1 -4.19 28.26 4.09
C MET A 1 -5.54 28.33 3.42
N THR A 2 -5.71 27.65 2.29
CA THR A 2 -6.94 27.74 1.48
C THR A 2 -8.04 26.83 2.05
N GLU A 3 -9.32 27.15 1.83
CA GLU A 3 -10.46 26.31 2.26
C GLU A 3 -10.33 24.85 1.77
N LYS A 4 -9.73 24.67 0.59
CA LYS A 4 -9.40 23.36 0.00
C LYS A 4 -8.37 22.59 0.83
N GLU A 5 -7.34 23.24 1.36
CA GLU A 5 -6.33 22.60 2.22
C GLU A 5 -6.91 22.19 3.58
N ILE A 6 -7.75 23.04 4.17
CA ILE A 6 -8.42 22.75 5.45
C ILE A 6 -9.29 21.51 5.32
N ARG A 7 -10.10 21.44 4.26
CA ARG A 7 -10.97 20.29 3.99
C ARG A 7 -10.19 19.00 3.77
N ASN A 8 -9.10 19.06 2.99
CA ASN A 8 -8.26 17.89 2.72
C ASN A 8 -7.60 17.35 4.00
N ASN A 9 -7.12 18.24 4.87
CA ASN A 9 -6.54 17.85 6.15
C ASN A 9 -7.57 17.26 7.11
N PHE A 10 -8.80 17.79 7.13
CA PHE A 10 -9.88 17.22 7.93
C PHE A 10 -10.17 15.77 7.54
N PHE A 11 -10.36 15.47 6.25
CA PHE A 11 -10.64 14.09 5.80
C PHE A 11 -9.48 13.14 6.05
N LYS A 12 -8.24 13.58 5.84
CA LYS A 12 -7.04 12.80 6.18
C LYS A 12 -7.00 12.46 7.67
N ASN A 13 -7.26 13.44 8.54
CA ASN A 13 -7.30 13.24 9.99
C ASN A 13 -8.46 12.33 10.44
N LEU A 14 -9.62 12.42 9.78
CA LEU A 14 -10.76 11.53 10.05
C LEU A 14 -10.43 10.08 9.69
N MET A 15 -9.80 9.85 8.53
CA MET A 15 -9.36 8.50 8.14
C MET A 15 -8.35 7.93 9.13
N ILE A 16 -7.24 8.64 9.35
CA ILE A 16 -6.13 8.18 10.18
C ILE A 16 -6.53 8.07 11.65
N GLY A 17 -7.35 9.00 12.14
CA GLY A 17 -7.70 9.11 13.56
C GLY A 17 -8.90 8.28 13.98
N LEU A 18 -9.78 7.89 13.05
CA LEU A 18 -11.04 7.21 13.39
C LEU A 18 -11.22 5.89 12.65
N ILE A 19 -11.21 5.94 11.32
CA ILE A 19 -11.52 4.77 10.48
C ILE A 19 -10.42 3.72 10.64
N TYR A 20 -9.15 4.15 10.57
CA TYR A 20 -8.07 3.20 10.57
C TYR A 20 -7.89 2.44 11.90
N PRO A 21 -7.90 3.14 13.05
CA PRO A 21 -7.83 2.49 14.36
C PRO A 21 -9.02 1.57 14.64
N ALA A 22 -10.24 1.94 14.20
CA ALA A 22 -11.44 1.12 14.43
C ALA A 22 -11.35 -0.24 13.72
N VAL A 23 -10.93 -0.25 12.46
CA VAL A 23 -10.76 -1.49 11.68
C VAL A 23 -9.59 -2.31 12.22
N LEU A 24 -8.47 -1.68 12.60
CA LEU A 24 -7.34 -2.38 13.23
C LEU A 24 -7.75 -3.05 14.55
N GLY A 25 -8.52 -2.35 15.39
CA GLY A 25 -9.03 -2.90 16.65
C GLY A 25 -9.89 -4.14 16.43
N ASN A 26 -10.73 -4.14 15.39
CA ASN A 26 -11.56 -5.29 15.02
C ASN A 26 -10.71 -6.49 14.56
N ILE A 27 -9.68 -6.24 13.75
CA ILE A 27 -8.73 -7.28 13.31
C ILE A 27 -7.99 -7.90 14.51
N ILE A 28 -7.48 -7.06 15.42
CA ILE A 28 -6.79 -7.53 16.64
C ILE A 28 -7.72 -8.37 17.51
N TYR A 29 -8.98 -7.96 17.68
CA TYR A 29 -9.97 -8.71 18.45
C TYR A 29 -10.15 -10.13 17.92
N ILE A 30 -10.17 -10.31 16.59
CA ILE A 30 -10.24 -11.64 15.98
C ILE A 30 -8.95 -12.43 16.11
N ILE A 31 -7.78 -11.79 16.00
CA ILE A 31 -6.52 -12.48 16.28
C ILE A 31 -6.61 -13.12 17.66
N LEU A 32 -7.12 -12.38 18.65
CA LEU A 32 -7.30 -12.88 20.01
C LEU A 32 -8.37 -13.98 20.10
N SER A 33 -9.46 -13.92 19.34
CA SER A 33 -10.48 -14.98 19.34
C SER A 33 -9.97 -16.27 18.69
N VAL A 34 -9.29 -16.18 17.55
CA VAL A 34 -8.64 -17.32 16.87
C VAL A 34 -7.55 -17.91 17.75
N VAL A 35 -6.78 -17.06 18.46
CA VAL A 35 -5.78 -17.46 19.47
C VAL A 35 -6.40 -18.25 20.63
N LYS A 36 -7.67 -18.00 20.94
CA LYS A 36 -8.38 -18.63 22.05
C LYS A 36 -8.93 -20.02 21.69
N ASP A 37 -9.37 -20.25 20.45
CA ASP A 37 -10.07 -21.48 20.02
C ASP A 37 -9.14 -22.57 19.45
N HIS A 38 -7.97 -22.79 20.06
CA HIS A 38 -6.88 -23.68 19.59
C HIS A 38 -7.15 -25.19 19.64
N SER A 39 -8.31 -25.66 19.20
CA SER A 39 -8.65 -27.07 19.21
C SER A 39 -8.01 -27.87 18.06
N ASN A 40 -7.70 -27.25 16.90
CA ASN A 40 -7.07 -27.91 15.74
C ASN A 40 -5.88 -27.12 15.16
N ILE A 41 -4.70 -27.75 15.13
CA ILE A 41 -3.41 -27.11 14.79
C ILE A 41 -3.28 -26.78 13.28
N SER A 42 -3.81 -27.60 12.36
CA SER A 42 -3.70 -27.35 10.91
C SER A 42 -4.54 -26.15 10.46
N ASP A 43 -5.77 -26.05 10.99
CA ASP A 43 -6.71 -24.99 10.66
C ASP A 43 -6.26 -23.67 11.27
N PHE A 44 -5.69 -23.73 12.47
CA PHE A 44 -5.07 -22.59 13.13
C PHE A 44 -3.98 -21.95 12.26
N ASN A 45 -3.07 -22.74 11.70
CA ASN A 45 -1.94 -22.21 10.92
C ASN A 45 -2.38 -21.43 9.67
N SER A 46 -3.35 -21.96 8.92
CA SER A 46 -3.83 -21.30 7.70
C SER A 46 -4.65 -20.04 8.00
N LYS A 47 -5.54 -20.12 8.99
CA LYS A 47 -6.38 -18.99 9.44
C LYS A 47 -5.52 -17.86 10.02
N PHE A 48 -4.56 -18.21 10.88
CA PHE A 48 -3.62 -17.24 11.47
C PHE A 48 -2.73 -16.60 10.40
N ALA A 49 -2.24 -17.36 9.43
CA ALA A 49 -1.43 -16.82 8.33
C ALA A 49 -2.20 -15.78 7.51
N ILE A 50 -3.46 -16.06 7.12
CA ILE A 50 -4.27 -15.12 6.34
C ILE A 50 -4.61 -13.87 7.17
N LEU A 51 -4.96 -14.04 8.44
CA LEU A 51 -5.29 -12.95 9.35
C LEU A 51 -4.08 -12.03 9.61
N LEU A 52 -2.92 -12.62 9.87
CA LEU A 52 -1.66 -11.90 10.04
C LEU A 52 -1.30 -11.14 8.76
N THR A 53 -1.43 -11.79 7.61
CA THR A 53 -1.16 -11.17 6.30
C THR A 53 -2.08 -9.96 6.06
N THR A 54 -3.38 -10.10 6.33
CA THR A 54 -4.36 -9.02 6.24
C THR A 54 -4.02 -7.86 7.18
N THR A 55 -3.55 -8.17 8.40
CA THR A 55 -3.13 -7.16 9.39
C THR A 55 -1.90 -6.38 8.93
N ILE A 56 -0.89 -7.08 8.40
CA ILE A 56 0.35 -6.45 7.89
C ILE A 56 0.02 -5.55 6.71
N PHE A 57 -0.80 -6.05 5.80
CA PHE A 57 -1.23 -5.32 4.61
C PHE A 57 -1.96 -4.03 4.98
N TYR A 58 -2.87 -4.14 5.95
CA TYR A 58 -3.59 -3.01 6.52
C TYR A 58 -2.65 -1.96 7.14
N LEU A 59 -1.64 -2.40 7.88
CA LEU A 59 -0.64 -1.51 8.47
C LEU A 59 0.19 -0.81 7.39
N CYS A 60 0.60 -1.53 6.34
CA CYS A 60 1.34 -0.97 5.22
C CYS A 60 0.50 0.10 4.48
N ASP A 61 -0.79 -0.11 4.33
CA ASP A 61 -1.72 0.83 3.73
C ASP A 61 -1.99 2.07 4.61
N TYR A 62 -2.19 1.88 5.92
CA TYR A 62 -2.25 2.98 6.88
C TYR A 62 -1.03 3.90 6.79
N LEU A 63 0.16 3.30 6.73
CA LEU A 63 1.42 4.03 6.59
C LEU A 63 1.47 4.77 5.25
N TYR A 64 1.00 4.16 4.17
CA TYR A 64 0.93 4.80 2.86
C TYR A 64 0.09 6.08 2.88
N ILE A 65 -1.11 6.05 3.47
CA ILE A 65 -1.97 7.25 3.59
C ILE A 65 -1.34 8.29 4.51
N TYR A 66 -0.74 7.86 5.62
CA TYR A 66 -0.03 8.77 6.52
C TYR A 66 1.04 9.59 5.78
N PHE A 67 1.83 8.92 4.93
CA PHE A 67 2.91 9.55 4.16
C PHE A 67 2.45 10.27 2.88
N THR A 68 1.22 10.07 2.42
CA THR A 68 0.74 10.70 1.19
C THR A 68 0.60 12.22 1.37
N LYS A 69 1.24 12.97 0.45
CA LYS A 69 1.38 14.44 0.49
C LYS A 69 0.10 15.22 0.25
N SER A 70 -0.67 14.84 -0.75
CA SER A 70 -1.83 15.59 -1.22
C SER A 70 -3.07 14.71 -1.19
N PHE A 71 -3.83 14.81 -0.10
CA PHE A 71 -5.09 14.09 0.03
C PHE A 71 -6.17 14.78 -0.81
N LYS A 72 -6.62 14.18 -1.91
CA LYS A 72 -7.74 14.70 -2.72
C LYS A 72 -9.03 14.00 -2.29
N ILE A 73 -10.17 14.66 -2.43
CA ILE A 73 -11.46 14.08 -1.98
C ILE A 73 -11.86 12.79 -2.73
N TRP A 74 -11.45 12.65 -4.00
CA TRP A 74 -11.65 11.39 -4.72
C TRP A 74 -10.82 10.23 -4.15
N MET A 75 -9.67 10.54 -3.53
CA MET A 75 -8.84 9.56 -2.84
C MET A 75 -9.55 9.01 -1.61
N PHE A 76 -10.22 9.88 -0.85
CA PHE A 76 -11.06 9.48 0.29
C PHE A 76 -12.11 8.43 -0.06
N PHE A 77 -12.78 8.56 -1.21
CA PHE A 77 -13.76 7.55 -1.63
C PHE A 77 -13.12 6.23 -2.02
N LEU A 78 -11.94 6.26 -2.64
CA LEU A 78 -11.17 5.05 -2.92
C LEU A 78 -10.71 4.38 -1.63
N ASP A 79 -10.27 5.14 -0.63
CA ASP A 79 -9.85 4.63 0.68
C ASP A 79 -11.05 4.07 1.48
N ILE A 80 -12.26 4.64 1.33
CA ILE A 80 -13.48 4.03 1.89
C ILE A 80 -13.76 2.70 1.19
N LEU A 81 -13.75 2.66 -0.14
CA LEU A 81 -13.97 1.43 -0.91
C LEU A 81 -12.95 0.35 -0.49
N PHE A 82 -11.73 0.77 -0.25
CA PHE A 82 -10.65 -0.05 0.23
C PHE A 82 -10.91 -0.67 1.61
N VAL A 83 -11.31 0.17 2.57
CA VAL A 83 -11.71 -0.28 3.91
C VAL A 83 -12.90 -1.24 3.83
N ILE A 84 -13.84 -1.02 2.91
CA ILE A 84 -14.96 -1.95 2.66
C ILE A 84 -14.44 -3.29 2.15
N ILE A 85 -13.54 -3.31 1.15
CA ILE A 85 -12.97 -4.55 0.60
C ILE A 85 -12.19 -5.31 1.69
N LEU A 86 -11.43 -4.61 2.52
CA LEU A 86 -10.74 -5.21 3.67
C LEU A 86 -11.72 -5.79 4.68
N PHE A 87 -12.80 -5.08 4.98
CA PHE A 87 -13.86 -5.56 5.86
C PHE A 87 -14.54 -6.82 5.31
N LEU A 88 -14.82 -6.87 4.01
CA LEU A 88 -15.36 -8.06 3.34
C LEU A 88 -14.36 -9.23 3.36
N THR A 89 -13.08 -8.96 3.08
CA THR A 89 -11.99 -9.94 3.19
C THR A 89 -11.95 -10.53 4.59
N TYR A 90 -12.05 -9.67 5.60
CA TYR A 90 -12.13 -10.04 6.99
C TYR A 90 -13.37 -10.86 7.35
N GLN A 91 -14.56 -10.49 6.86
CA GLN A 91 -15.78 -11.26 7.11
C GLN A 91 -15.70 -12.67 6.53
N GLU A 92 -15.14 -12.81 5.32
CA GLU A 92 -14.93 -14.13 4.72
C GLU A 92 -13.96 -14.99 5.53
N ILE A 93 -12.90 -14.38 6.07
CA ILE A 93 -11.98 -15.07 6.98
C ILE A 93 -12.74 -15.50 8.24
N HIS A 94 -13.59 -14.65 8.82
CA HIS A 94 -14.34 -14.99 10.02
C HIS A 94 -15.35 -16.12 9.79
N ILE A 95 -16.15 -16.07 8.71
CA ILE A 95 -17.12 -17.13 8.37
C ILE A 95 -16.40 -18.47 8.12
N SER A 96 -15.19 -18.42 7.56
CA SER A 96 -14.35 -19.61 7.37
C SER A 96 -13.87 -20.25 8.68
N ILE A 97 -13.95 -19.56 9.82
CA ILE A 97 -13.55 -20.11 11.12
C ILE A 97 -14.48 -21.24 11.53
N ASP A 98 -15.77 -21.17 11.18
CA ASP A 98 -16.83 -22.03 11.69
C ASP A 98 -17.28 -23.15 10.73
N GLN A 99 -16.65 -23.31 9.57
CA GLN A 99 -17.15 -24.19 8.48
C GLN A 99 -16.13 -25.23 7.95
N THR A 100 -16.65 -26.31 7.34
CA THR A 100 -15.89 -27.44 6.75
C THR A 100 -14.91 -27.05 5.63
N ASP A 101 -13.96 -27.93 5.28
CA ASP A 101 -12.94 -27.73 4.22
C ASP A 101 -13.47 -27.22 2.86
N SER A 102 -14.70 -27.57 2.49
CA SER A 102 -15.33 -27.09 1.25
C SER A 102 -15.60 -25.58 1.26
N ALA A 103 -15.91 -25.02 2.44
CA ALA A 103 -16.13 -23.59 2.62
C ALA A 103 -14.80 -22.82 2.55
N LEU A 104 -13.70 -23.40 3.05
CA LEU A 104 -12.38 -22.76 2.99
C LEU A 104 -11.94 -22.47 1.54
N SER A 105 -12.18 -23.40 0.61
CA SER A 105 -11.86 -23.18 -0.82
C SER A 105 -12.68 -22.04 -1.43
N ALA A 106 -13.97 -21.93 -1.11
CA ALA A 106 -14.82 -20.85 -1.58
C ALA A 106 -14.39 -19.50 -1.00
N ASN A 107 -14.01 -19.48 0.28
CA ASN A 107 -13.55 -18.27 0.96
C ASN A 107 -12.21 -17.79 0.40
N ILE A 108 -11.28 -18.70 0.08
CA ILE A 108 -10.00 -18.35 -0.59
C ILE A 108 -10.26 -17.74 -1.95
N PHE A 109 -11.22 -18.26 -2.73
CA PHE A 109 -11.60 -17.67 -4.01
C PHE A 109 -12.07 -16.22 -3.84
N ASN A 110 -12.98 -15.95 -2.89
CA ASN A 110 -13.45 -14.60 -2.62
C ASN A 110 -12.30 -13.67 -2.18
N ILE A 111 -11.39 -14.15 -1.32
CA ILE A 111 -10.20 -13.40 -0.89
C ILE A 111 -9.31 -13.05 -2.09
N LEU A 112 -9.06 -13.99 -3.01
CA LEU A 112 -8.29 -13.72 -4.23
C LEU A 112 -8.94 -12.64 -5.09
N CYS A 113 -10.27 -12.68 -5.24
CA CYS A 113 -11.02 -11.63 -5.95
C CYS A 113 -10.85 -10.26 -5.27
N TYR A 114 -10.92 -10.19 -3.94
CA TYR A 114 -10.71 -8.95 -3.20
C TYR A 114 -9.29 -8.39 -3.38
N TYR A 115 -8.27 -9.24 -3.31
CA TYR A 115 -6.89 -8.86 -3.61
C TYR A 115 -6.71 -8.39 -5.06
N LEU A 116 -7.44 -8.97 -6.02
CA LEU A 116 -7.36 -8.54 -7.41
C LEU A 116 -7.96 -7.15 -7.60
N VAL A 117 -9.12 -6.88 -6.99
CA VAL A 117 -9.73 -5.54 -6.99
C VAL A 117 -8.77 -4.54 -6.36
N PHE A 118 -8.16 -4.89 -5.24
CA PHE A 118 -7.18 -4.07 -4.55
C PHE A 118 -6.00 -3.67 -5.44
N ILE A 119 -5.32 -4.65 -6.04
CA ILE A 119 -4.17 -4.39 -6.92
C ILE A 119 -4.61 -3.56 -8.13
N THR A 120 -5.82 -3.79 -8.63
CA THR A 120 -6.37 -3.03 -9.76
C THR A 120 -6.56 -1.55 -9.40
N LEU A 121 -7.09 -1.25 -8.20
CA LEU A 121 -7.24 0.12 -7.72
C LEU A 121 -5.88 0.83 -7.56
N TYR A 122 -4.91 0.14 -6.96
CA TYR A 122 -3.53 0.63 -6.83
C TYR A 122 -2.87 0.89 -8.19
N PHE A 123 -3.05 -0.04 -9.13
CA PHE A 123 -2.55 0.11 -10.50
C PHE A 123 -3.10 1.35 -11.20
N PHE A 124 -4.41 1.57 -11.13
CA PHE A 124 -5.00 2.77 -11.73
C PHE A 124 -4.52 4.06 -11.06
N TRP A 125 -4.31 4.02 -9.75
CA TRP A 125 -3.74 5.15 -9.01
C TRP A 125 -2.33 5.48 -9.46
N ASP A 126 -1.42 4.50 -9.43
CA ASP A 126 -0.02 4.72 -9.78
C ASP A 126 0.14 5.01 -11.28
N LEU A 127 -0.77 4.52 -12.13
CA LEU A 127 -0.84 4.89 -13.54
C LEU A 127 -1.24 6.35 -13.72
N PHE A 128 -2.20 6.83 -12.93
CA PHE A 128 -2.65 8.23 -12.96
C PHE A 128 -1.53 9.17 -12.52
N GLU A 129 -0.86 8.89 -11.40
CA GLU A 129 0.28 9.70 -10.93
C GLU A 129 1.43 9.66 -11.94
N CYS A 130 1.78 8.49 -12.49
CA CYS A 130 2.80 8.35 -13.55
C CYS A 130 2.52 9.22 -14.79
N LYS A 131 1.24 9.39 -15.16
CA LYS A 131 0.82 10.20 -16.30
C LYS A 131 0.86 11.71 -16.00
N ASN A 132 0.58 12.11 -14.76
CA ASN A 132 0.50 13.52 -14.37
C ASN A 132 1.85 14.10 -13.93
N THR A 133 2.81 13.26 -13.57
CA THR A 133 4.15 13.69 -13.18
C THR A 133 5.00 14.06 -14.40
N SER A 134 5.60 15.26 -14.37
CA SER A 134 6.53 15.76 -15.40
C SER A 134 7.99 15.36 -15.15
N ASP A 135 8.34 14.95 -13.93
CA ASP A 135 9.69 14.54 -13.56
C ASP A 135 10.02 13.12 -14.08
N THR A 136 11.10 13.01 -14.85
CA THR A 136 11.57 11.74 -15.43
C THR A 136 11.94 10.70 -14.37
N VAL A 137 12.52 11.12 -13.24
CA VAL A 137 13.00 10.21 -12.18
C VAL A 137 11.80 9.60 -11.45
N GLU A 138 10.85 10.45 -11.05
CA GLU A 138 9.60 10.03 -10.39
C GLU A 138 8.76 9.13 -11.33
N LYS A 139 8.70 9.46 -12.62
CA LYS A 139 8.04 8.63 -13.63
C LYS A 139 8.66 7.24 -13.78
N LEU A 140 9.99 7.14 -13.67
CA LEU A 140 10.70 5.85 -13.74
C LEU A 140 10.43 4.99 -12.50
N MET A 141 10.30 5.60 -11.31
CA MET A 141 9.83 4.91 -10.12
C MET A 141 8.42 4.32 -10.33
N TYR A 142 7.46 5.14 -10.77
CA TYR A 142 6.09 4.65 -10.99
C TYR A 142 6.02 3.53 -12.03
N LYS A 143 6.80 3.61 -13.13
CA LYS A 143 6.86 2.51 -14.11
C LYS A 143 7.31 1.18 -13.50
N ARG A 144 8.26 1.21 -12.56
CA ARG A 144 8.70 -0.01 -11.86
C ARG A 144 7.61 -0.58 -10.95
N ILE A 145 6.87 0.29 -10.26
CA ILE A 145 5.74 -0.12 -9.43
C ILE A 145 4.64 -0.74 -10.29
N LEU A 146 4.29 -0.11 -11.41
CA LEU A 146 3.28 -0.61 -12.36
C LEU A 146 3.63 -2.00 -12.92
N ILE A 147 4.91 -2.27 -13.20
CA ILE A 147 5.35 -3.62 -13.62
C ILE A 147 5.11 -4.63 -12.50
N TRP A 148 5.44 -4.28 -11.25
CA TRP A 148 5.19 -5.15 -10.10
C TRP A 148 3.70 -5.41 -9.88
N GLU A 149 2.85 -4.40 -10.03
CA GLU A 149 1.38 -4.52 -9.93
C GLU A 149 0.82 -5.42 -11.04
N MET A 150 1.30 -5.27 -12.28
CA MET A 150 0.91 -6.14 -13.40
C MET A 150 1.28 -7.60 -13.15
N LEU A 151 2.50 -7.86 -12.66
CA LEU A 151 2.95 -9.21 -12.34
C LEU A 151 2.13 -9.83 -11.19
N SER A 152 1.88 -9.06 -10.13
CA SER A 152 1.07 -9.49 -8.99
C SER A 152 -0.39 -9.74 -9.39
N GLY A 153 -0.98 -8.86 -10.20
CA GLY A 153 -2.33 -9.03 -10.75
C GLY A 153 -2.43 -10.26 -11.65
N GLY A 154 -1.42 -10.51 -12.50
CA GLY A 154 -1.34 -11.72 -13.31
C GLY A 154 -1.28 -12.99 -12.47
N LEU A 155 -0.52 -12.99 -11.38
CA LEU A 155 -0.45 -14.11 -10.43
C LEU A 155 -1.80 -14.37 -9.74
N LEU A 156 -2.54 -13.33 -9.36
CA LEU A 156 -3.87 -13.47 -8.78
C LEU A 156 -4.87 -14.03 -9.78
N ILE A 157 -4.87 -13.54 -11.02
CA ILE A 157 -5.72 -14.05 -12.10
C ILE A 157 -5.44 -15.54 -12.31
N ALA A 158 -4.16 -15.95 -12.41
CA ALA A 158 -3.80 -17.35 -12.54
C ALA A 158 -4.33 -18.22 -11.38
N ASN A 159 -4.27 -17.72 -10.15
CA ASN A 159 -4.84 -18.41 -8.98
C ASN A 159 -6.38 -18.51 -9.05
N ILE A 160 -7.07 -17.45 -9.49
CA ILE A 160 -8.53 -17.47 -9.67
C ILE A 160 -8.92 -18.50 -10.73
N PHE A 161 -8.19 -18.56 -11.85
CA PHE A 161 -8.38 -19.57 -12.89
C PHE A 161 -8.15 -20.99 -12.36
N LEU A 162 -7.11 -21.20 -11.53
CA LEU A 162 -6.84 -22.48 -10.88
C LEU A 162 -8.03 -22.93 -10.01
N HIS A 163 -8.64 -22.02 -9.25
CA HIS A 163 -9.82 -22.35 -8.42
C HIS A 163 -11.08 -22.61 -9.24
N TYR A 164 -11.24 -21.97 -10.40
CA TYR A 164 -12.43 -22.11 -11.25
C TYR A 164 -12.42 -23.38 -12.11
N PHE A 165 -11.28 -23.75 -12.68
CA PHE A 165 -11.21 -24.83 -13.69
C PHE A 165 -10.69 -26.18 -13.17
N ASP A 166 -9.93 -26.22 -12.07
CA ASP A 166 -9.16 -27.41 -11.72
C ASP A 166 -9.75 -28.18 -10.52
N ASN A 167 -10.43 -29.29 -10.81
CA ASN A 167 -10.92 -30.24 -9.82
C ASN A 167 -9.87 -31.30 -9.43
N ILE A 168 -8.71 -31.35 -10.09
CA ILE A 168 -7.73 -32.44 -9.93
C ILE A 168 -6.65 -32.08 -8.90
N LEU A 169 -6.27 -30.81 -8.77
CA LEU A 169 -5.23 -30.32 -7.84
C LEU A 169 -5.77 -29.86 -6.46
N LEU A 170 -6.88 -30.45 -6.01
CA LEU A 170 -7.66 -29.98 -4.85
C LEU A 170 -6.83 -29.84 -3.55
N SER A 171 -5.84 -30.71 -3.34
CA SER A 171 -5.04 -30.74 -2.12
C SER A 171 -4.02 -29.60 -2.01
N TYR A 172 -3.56 -29.04 -3.13
CA TYR A 172 -2.47 -28.04 -3.12
C TYR A 172 -2.92 -26.64 -3.50
N LYS A 173 -4.08 -26.47 -4.15
CA LYS A 173 -4.55 -25.15 -4.61
C LYS A 173 -4.66 -24.12 -3.48
N ASN A 174 -5.17 -24.52 -2.31
CA ASN A 174 -5.31 -23.62 -1.17
C ASN A 174 -3.95 -23.15 -0.64
N ILE A 175 -2.98 -24.07 -0.55
CA ILE A 175 -1.61 -23.76 -0.12
C ILE A 175 -0.94 -22.79 -1.11
N ILE A 176 -1.06 -23.06 -2.41
CA ILE A 176 -0.50 -22.22 -3.47
C ILE A 176 -1.12 -20.82 -3.43
N SER A 177 -2.44 -20.71 -3.26
CA SER A 177 -3.12 -19.42 -3.19
C SER A 177 -2.75 -18.63 -1.94
N ILE A 178 -2.68 -19.28 -0.77
CA ILE A 178 -2.24 -18.63 0.48
C ILE A 178 -0.80 -18.16 0.33
N ALA A 179 0.11 -19.02 -0.17
CA ALA A 179 1.51 -18.65 -0.40
C ALA A 179 1.63 -17.46 -1.37
N SER A 180 0.83 -17.45 -2.44
CA SER A 180 0.79 -16.35 -3.41
C SER A 180 0.35 -15.04 -2.74
N ILE A 181 -0.72 -15.07 -1.93
CA ILE A 181 -1.21 -13.90 -1.19
C ILE A 181 -0.15 -13.38 -0.21
N VAL A 182 0.54 -14.27 0.51
CA VAL A 182 1.64 -13.91 1.43
C VAL A 182 2.78 -13.23 0.67
N ILE A 183 3.23 -13.81 -0.45
CA ILE A 183 4.31 -13.27 -1.28
C ILE A 183 3.93 -11.88 -1.82
N ILE A 184 2.71 -11.74 -2.35
CA ILE A 184 2.19 -10.46 -2.84
C ILE A 184 2.21 -9.43 -1.71
N THR A 185 1.75 -9.78 -0.52
CA THR A 185 1.70 -8.86 0.63
C THR A 185 3.09 -8.43 1.10
N ILE A 186 4.03 -9.36 1.23
CA ILE A 186 5.41 -9.04 1.61
C ILE A 186 6.03 -8.12 0.56
N SER A 187 5.89 -8.46 -0.72
CA SER A 187 6.42 -7.65 -1.81
C SER A 187 5.78 -6.26 -1.88
N PHE A 188 4.47 -6.14 -1.62
CA PHE A 188 3.77 -4.86 -1.51
C PHE A 188 4.35 -3.98 -0.41
N CYS A 189 4.60 -4.53 0.78
CA CYS A 189 5.23 -3.77 1.87
C CYS A 189 6.65 -3.32 1.51
N VAL A 190 7.44 -4.14 0.81
CA VAL A 190 8.77 -3.75 0.32
C VAL A 190 8.67 -2.61 -0.71
N VAL A 191 7.74 -2.70 -1.65
CA VAL A 191 7.50 -1.67 -2.68
C VAL A 191 7.07 -0.35 -2.04
N ASN A 192 6.14 -0.39 -1.08
CA ASN A 192 5.70 0.80 -0.36
C ASN A 192 6.81 1.43 0.48
N PHE A 193 7.64 0.62 1.14
CA PHE A 193 8.78 1.13 1.86
C PHE A 193 9.81 1.78 0.93
N TRP A 194 10.04 1.22 -0.25
CA TRP A 194 10.90 1.81 -1.26
C TRP A 194 10.33 3.14 -1.79
N LYS A 195 9.02 3.18 -2.07
CA LYS A 195 8.28 4.40 -2.46
C LYS A 195 8.41 5.48 -1.38
N TYR A 196 8.26 5.13 -0.11
CA TYR A 196 8.46 6.04 1.02
C TYR A 196 9.89 6.60 1.07
N LYS A 197 10.91 5.74 0.99
CA LYS A 197 12.31 6.18 0.99
C LYS A 197 12.62 7.12 -0.18
N PHE A 198 12.10 6.80 -1.36
CA PHE A 198 12.24 7.65 -2.54
C PHE A 198 11.68 9.05 -2.28
N TRP A 199 10.44 9.15 -1.75
CA TRP A 199 9.82 10.43 -1.43
C TRP A 199 10.61 11.26 -0.41
N MET A 200 11.09 10.61 0.66
CA MET A 200 11.89 11.28 1.69
C MET A 200 13.20 11.86 1.16
N GLN A 201 13.86 11.19 0.22
CA GLN A 201 15.09 11.68 -0.41
C GLN A 201 14.79 12.82 -1.38
N TYR A 202 13.78 12.62 -2.23
CA TYR A 202 13.36 13.58 -3.24
C TYR A 202 12.92 14.93 -2.63
N GLU A 203 12.27 14.92 -1.46
CA GLU A 203 11.94 16.16 -0.74
C GLU A 203 13.16 16.94 -0.29
N LYS A 204 14.13 16.25 0.31
CA LYS A 204 15.36 16.90 0.80
C LYS A 204 16.14 17.55 -0.34
N GLU A 205 16.19 16.89 -1.50
CA GLU A 205 16.83 17.45 -2.70
C GLU A 205 16.12 18.72 -3.19
N LYS A 206 14.78 18.70 -3.27
CA LYS A 206 14.00 19.89 -3.64
C LYS A 206 14.14 21.06 -2.67
N GLU A 207 14.19 20.78 -1.36
CA GLU A 207 14.41 21.81 -0.35
C GLU A 207 15.81 22.43 -0.48
N ASN A 208 16.84 21.60 -0.69
CA ASN A 208 18.22 22.08 -0.91
C ASN A 208 18.34 22.93 -2.18
N GLU A 209 17.71 22.51 -3.29
CA GLU A 209 17.68 23.32 -4.52
C GLU A 209 16.99 24.66 -4.31
N LYS A 210 15.90 24.70 -3.55
CA LYS A 210 15.18 25.94 -3.23
C LYS A 210 16.04 26.86 -2.37
N ASN A 211 16.72 26.34 -1.37
CA ASN A 211 17.61 27.10 -0.49
C ASN A 211 18.83 27.64 -1.26
N ASN A 212 19.42 26.85 -2.15
CA ASN A 212 20.54 27.29 -3.00
C ASN A 212 20.14 28.38 -4.00
N LYS A 213 18.90 28.35 -4.54
CA LYS A 213 18.38 29.41 -5.42
C LYS A 213 18.03 30.70 -4.67
N MET A 214 17.81 30.63 -3.36
CA MET A 214 17.50 31.79 -2.50
C MET A 214 18.76 32.40 -1.85
N ALA A 215 19.91 31.73 -1.93
CA ALA A 215 21.18 32.32 -1.53
C ALA A 215 21.48 33.51 -2.47
N PRO A 216 21.67 34.74 -1.95
CA PRO A 216 21.90 35.90 -2.77
C PRO A 216 23.19 35.71 -3.58
N SER A 217 23.08 35.84 -4.90
CA SER A 217 24.18 35.84 -5.90
C SER A 217 25.18 37.01 -5.73
N GLY A 218 25.22 37.65 -4.56
CA GLY A 218 25.81 38.97 -4.34
C GLY A 218 26.87 39.05 -3.24
N MET A 219 27.45 37.95 -2.79
CA MET A 219 28.73 38.01 -2.06
C MET A 219 29.84 37.48 -2.96
N LEU A 220 30.21 38.31 -3.94
CA LEU A 220 31.59 38.34 -4.42
C LEU A 220 32.46 38.63 -3.19
N THR A 221 33.34 37.70 -2.86
CA THR A 221 34.37 37.87 -1.85
C THR A 221 35.18 39.15 -2.16
N PRO A 222 35.49 40.03 -1.18
CA PRO A 222 36.24 41.28 -1.38
C PRO A 222 37.73 41.12 -1.79
N ALA A 223 38.11 40.00 -2.40
CA ALA A 223 39.51 39.65 -2.64
C ALA A 223 40.05 40.10 -4.02
N GLU A 224 39.22 40.61 -4.93
CA GLU A 224 39.65 40.97 -6.29
C GLU A 224 39.82 42.47 -6.56
N GLU A 225 39.64 43.35 -5.57
CA GLU A 225 39.74 44.80 -5.79
C GLU A 225 41.13 45.42 -5.53
N ASN A 226 42.18 44.61 -5.32
CA ASN A 226 43.49 45.11 -4.88
C ASN A 226 44.69 44.84 -5.82
N ILE A 227 44.45 44.57 -7.11
CA ILE A 227 45.53 44.31 -8.10
C ILE A 227 45.71 45.45 -9.13
N THR A 228 44.80 46.42 -9.22
CA THR A 228 44.85 47.46 -10.26
C THR A 228 45.37 48.83 -9.84
N SER A 229 46.00 48.99 -8.65
CA SER A 229 46.54 50.29 -8.20
C SER A 229 48.07 50.39 -8.09
N THR A 230 48.85 49.43 -8.60
CA THR A 230 50.34 49.46 -8.53
C THR A 230 51.04 49.62 -9.89
N LEU A 231 50.36 50.19 -10.89
CA LEU A 231 51.01 50.63 -12.12
C LEU A 231 50.55 52.06 -12.49
N LYS A 232 51.11 53.05 -11.79
CA LYS A 232 51.44 54.39 -12.31
C LYS A 232 52.38 55.12 -11.38
#